data_AF-A0A7V9AT32-F1
#
_entry.id   AF-A0A7V9AT32-F1
#
_cell.length_a   1.000
_cell.length_b   1.000
_cell.length_c   1.000
_cell.angle_alpha   90.00
_cell.angle_beta   90.00
_cell.angle_gamma   90.00
#
_symmetry.space_group_name_H-M   'P 1'
#
loop_
_entity.id
_entity.type
_entity.pdbx_description
1 polymer ?
#
loop_
_entity_poly.entity_id
_entity_poly.type
_entity_poly.pdbx_seq_one_letter_code
_entity_poly.pdbx_strand_id
1 'polypeptide(L)'
;MKTLAFLVGIAASSACGTVARQGTGSSFLIVDSIEAASGARGEFTSTLQSDVVTIVDASRSLFQDSGRVTFSLGLRDGGASSAVSAPSAANAITIDRYRVRYVRADGRNVAGVDVPYGFDGAFTLTVAERASAGFVLVRAQAKAEAPLAALGGSAVFISTIAEITFFGHDQTGRAVSVTGRIDVHFGNWADPK
;
A
#
# COMPACT_ATOMS: atom_id res chain seq x y z
N MET A 1 39.56 -38.63 48.29
CA MET A 1 38.28 -39.05 47.68
C MET A 1 37.21 -38.01 47.97
N LYS A 2 36.86 -37.19 46.97
CA LYS A 2 35.51 -36.70 46.59
C LYS A 2 35.63 -35.41 45.78
N THR A 3 35.27 -35.53 44.52
CA THR A 3 35.09 -34.52 43.47
C THR A 3 33.94 -33.58 43.82
N LEU A 4 34.03 -32.30 43.43
CA LEU A 4 32.87 -31.53 42.95
C LEU A 4 33.32 -30.37 42.04
N ALA A 5 32.92 -30.45 40.77
CA ALA A 5 33.09 -29.40 39.77
C ALA A 5 31.86 -28.48 39.79
N PHE A 6 32.05 -27.17 39.60
CA PHE A 6 30.97 -26.20 39.42
C PHE A 6 31.07 -25.58 38.02
N LEU A 7 30.14 -25.96 37.14
CA LEU A 7 29.89 -25.31 35.86
C LEU A 7 29.05 -24.05 36.09
N VAL A 8 29.46 -22.91 35.53
CA VAL A 8 28.63 -21.70 35.41
C VAL A 8 28.13 -21.61 33.98
N GLY A 9 26.82 -21.72 33.80
CA GLY A 9 26.13 -21.67 32.51
C GLY A 9 25.88 -20.24 32.03
N ILE A 10 26.11 -20.00 30.73
CA ILE A 10 25.79 -18.76 30.03
C ILE A 10 24.28 -18.73 29.75
N ALA A 11 23.57 -17.74 30.29
CA ALA A 11 22.18 -17.46 29.93
C ALA A 11 22.14 -16.57 28.67
N ALA A 12 21.89 -17.18 27.51
CA ALA A 12 21.52 -16.46 26.29
C ALA A 12 19.99 -16.31 26.26
N SER A 13 19.47 -15.18 26.71
CA SER A 13 18.05 -14.85 26.56
C SER A 13 17.74 -14.47 25.11
N SER A 14 16.86 -15.27 24.50
CA SER A 14 16.32 -15.22 23.14
C SER A 14 15.71 -13.87 22.74
N ALA A 15 16.24 -13.25 21.67
CA ALA A 15 15.65 -12.12 20.95
C ALA A 15 14.59 -12.58 19.91
N CYS A 16 13.67 -13.46 20.31
CA CYS A 16 12.61 -14.00 19.44
C CYS A 16 11.24 -13.45 19.87
N GLY A 17 11.11 -12.11 19.92
CA GLY A 17 9.90 -11.46 20.42
C GLY A 17 8.94 -10.93 19.36
N THR A 18 9.40 -10.76 18.11
CA THR A 18 8.65 -10.01 17.09
C THR A 18 8.06 -10.87 15.97
N VAL A 19 8.54 -12.10 15.77
CA VAL A 19 8.12 -12.97 14.65
C VAL A 19 6.84 -13.77 14.96
N ALA A 20 6.46 -13.92 16.24
CA ALA A 20 5.34 -14.78 16.65
C ALA A 20 3.94 -14.11 16.65
N ARG A 21 3.82 -12.80 16.42
CA ARG A 21 2.51 -12.09 16.47
C ARG A 21 1.87 -11.85 15.10
N GLN A 22 2.60 -12.08 14.02
CA GLN A 22 2.10 -11.88 12.67
C GLN A 22 1.31 -13.13 12.24
N GLY A 23 -0.01 -13.14 12.48
CA GLY A 23 -0.89 -14.22 12.02
C GLY A 23 -1.80 -14.86 13.09
N THR A 24 -1.74 -14.44 14.36
CA THR A 24 -2.62 -14.96 15.42
C THR A 24 -3.94 -14.16 15.59
N GLY A 25 -4.26 -13.26 14.67
CA GLY A 25 -5.50 -12.46 14.72
C GLY A 25 -6.70 -13.30 14.31
N SER A 26 -7.88 -13.05 14.91
CA SER A 26 -9.12 -13.77 14.57
C SER A 26 -9.66 -13.44 13.16
N SER A 27 -9.08 -12.44 12.50
CA SER A 27 -9.48 -11.94 11.19
C SER A 27 -8.27 -11.52 10.35
N PHE A 28 -8.48 -11.35 9.05
CA PHE A 28 -7.49 -10.85 8.10
C PHE A 28 -8.16 -9.92 7.08
N LEU A 29 -7.36 -9.03 6.48
CA LEU A 29 -7.82 -8.14 5.41
C LEU A 29 -7.63 -8.79 4.04
N ILE A 30 -8.62 -8.58 3.19
CA ILE A 30 -8.60 -8.90 1.77
C ILE A 30 -8.69 -7.56 1.02
N VAL A 31 -7.82 -7.36 0.03
CA VAL A 31 -7.97 -6.27 -0.95
C VAL A 31 -8.86 -6.80 -2.06
N ASP A 32 -10.07 -6.28 -2.17
CA ASP A 32 -11.01 -6.70 -3.20
C ASP A 32 -10.72 -6.00 -4.53
N SER A 33 -10.42 -4.71 -4.48
CA SER A 33 -10.08 -3.92 -5.65
C SER A 33 -9.19 -2.73 -5.30
N ILE A 34 -8.33 -2.36 -6.25
CA ILE A 34 -7.66 -1.06 -6.30
C ILE A 34 -8.01 -0.45 -7.65
N GLU A 35 -8.48 0.78 -7.61
CA GLU A 35 -8.74 1.62 -8.77
C GLU A 35 -7.95 2.91 -8.63
N ALA A 36 -7.69 3.60 -9.73
CA ALA A 36 -6.98 4.86 -9.71
C ALA A 36 -7.56 5.84 -10.72
N ALA A 37 -7.43 7.12 -10.41
CA ALA A 37 -7.85 8.21 -11.27
C ALA A 37 -6.70 9.19 -11.48
N SER A 38 -6.51 9.60 -12.74
CA SER A 38 -5.63 10.71 -13.07
C SER A 38 -6.18 11.98 -12.44
N GLY A 39 -5.31 12.78 -11.80
CA GLY A 39 -5.69 14.06 -11.23
C GLY A 39 -6.25 15.06 -12.25
N ALA A 40 -6.01 14.84 -13.55
CA ALA A 40 -6.56 15.65 -14.63
C ALA A 40 -7.97 15.20 -15.09
N ARG A 41 -8.37 13.94 -14.87
CA ARG A 41 -9.62 13.36 -15.42
C ARG A 41 -10.63 12.92 -14.35
N GLY A 42 -10.18 12.54 -13.16
CA GLY A 42 -11.04 12.13 -12.02
C GLY A 42 -11.78 10.79 -12.17
N GLU A 43 -11.74 10.14 -13.35
CA GLU A 43 -12.35 8.83 -13.59
C GLU A 43 -11.49 7.70 -13.02
N PHE A 44 -12.11 6.81 -12.25
CA PHE A 44 -11.43 5.66 -11.65
C PHE A 44 -11.45 4.45 -12.58
N THR A 45 -10.27 3.91 -12.85
CA THR A 45 -10.04 2.75 -13.71
C THR A 45 -9.13 1.72 -13.02
N SER A 46 -9.07 0.50 -13.54
CA SER A 46 -8.23 -0.59 -13.01
C SER A 46 -6.74 -0.44 -13.37
N THR A 47 -6.40 0.53 -14.20
CA THR A 47 -5.02 0.94 -14.54
C THR A 47 -4.95 2.47 -14.50
N LEU A 48 -3.79 3.03 -14.16
CA LEU A 48 -3.60 4.48 -14.11
C LEU A 48 -2.79 4.96 -15.31
N GLN A 49 -3.37 5.86 -16.11
CA GLN A 49 -2.62 6.73 -17.02
C GLN A 49 -2.23 8.00 -16.24
N SER A 50 -1.06 7.98 -15.60
CA SER A 50 -0.56 9.10 -14.80
C SER A 50 0.09 10.11 -15.72
N ASP A 51 -0.56 11.25 -15.88
CA ASP A 51 -0.03 12.35 -16.67
C ASP A 51 0.98 13.16 -15.86
N VAL A 52 2.20 13.27 -16.37
CA VAL A 52 3.30 13.93 -15.65
C VAL A 52 3.07 15.43 -15.60
N VAL A 53 2.61 16.04 -16.70
CA VAL A 53 2.30 17.47 -16.75
C VAL A 53 1.01 17.66 -17.50
N THR A 54 0.09 18.37 -16.85
CA THR A 54 -1.18 18.76 -17.47
C THR A 54 -1.15 20.25 -17.78
N ILE A 55 -1.58 20.64 -18.98
CA ILE A 55 -1.72 22.06 -19.34
C ILE A 55 -3.12 22.55 -18.95
N VAL A 56 -3.18 23.54 -18.06
CA VAL A 56 -4.41 24.21 -17.64
C VAL A 56 -4.25 25.70 -17.92
N ASP A 57 -5.14 26.27 -18.73
CA ASP A 57 -5.09 27.69 -19.14
C ASP A 57 -3.70 28.13 -19.65
N ALA A 58 -3.12 27.33 -20.55
CA ALA A 58 -1.77 27.50 -21.11
C ALA A 58 -0.61 27.43 -20.08
N SER A 59 -0.89 27.03 -18.84
CA SER A 59 0.09 26.90 -17.76
C SER A 59 0.35 25.44 -17.40
N ARG A 60 1.62 25.08 -17.25
CA ARG A 60 2.03 23.74 -16.81
C ARG A 60 1.65 23.52 -15.36
N SER A 61 0.86 22.49 -15.09
CA SER A 61 0.38 22.12 -13.77
C SER A 61 0.73 20.67 -13.45
N LEU A 62 0.92 20.38 -12.16
CA LEU A 62 1.18 19.04 -11.64
C LEU A 62 0.04 18.62 -10.74
N PHE A 63 -0.69 17.58 -11.12
CA PHE A 63 -1.73 17.00 -10.29
C PHE A 63 -1.24 15.73 -9.59
N GLN A 64 -1.70 15.50 -8.38
CA GLN A 64 -1.57 14.18 -7.76
C GLN A 64 -2.61 13.23 -8.35
N ASP A 65 -2.30 11.94 -8.39
CA ASP A 65 -3.25 10.92 -8.84
C ASP A 65 -3.78 10.16 -7.62
N SER A 66 -5.10 10.01 -7.54
CA SER A 66 -5.78 9.36 -6.43
C SER A 66 -5.97 7.88 -6.70
N GLY A 67 -5.75 7.05 -5.68
CA GLY A 67 -6.18 5.66 -5.63
C GLY A 67 -7.46 5.52 -4.81
N ARG A 68 -8.24 4.49 -5.09
CA ARG A 68 -9.35 4.01 -4.25
C ARG A 68 -9.16 2.53 -4.02
N VAL A 69 -9.23 2.11 -2.77
CA VAL A 69 -9.15 0.71 -2.38
C VAL A 69 -10.46 0.27 -1.76
N THR A 70 -10.86 -0.96 -2.05
CA THR A 70 -11.95 -1.65 -1.36
C THR A 70 -11.40 -2.86 -0.65
N PHE A 71 -11.72 -2.98 0.63
CA PHE A 71 -11.36 -4.10 1.47
C PHE A 71 -12.59 -4.89 1.89
N SER A 72 -12.37 -6.19 2.11
CA SER A 72 -13.26 -7.04 2.88
C SER A 72 -12.51 -7.70 4.03
N LEU A 73 -13.26 -8.07 5.07
CA LEU A 73 -12.76 -8.77 6.23
C LEU A 73 -13.00 -10.28 6.06
N GLY A 74 -11.94 -11.07 6.16
CA GLY A 74 -12.01 -12.52 6.31
C GLY A 74 -11.86 -12.92 7.78
N LEU A 75 -12.58 -13.95 8.22
CA LEU A 75 -12.44 -14.54 9.56
C LEU A 75 -11.51 -15.76 9.52
N ARG A 76 -10.68 -15.93 10.55
CA ARG A 76 -9.87 -17.15 10.75
C ARG A 76 -10.61 -18.20 11.59
N ASP A 77 -11.37 -17.74 12.58
CA ASP A 77 -12.23 -18.54 13.44
C ASP A 77 -13.66 -17.98 13.36
N GLY A 78 -14.68 -18.83 13.61
CA GLY A 78 -16.09 -18.46 13.44
C GLY A 78 -16.48 -17.13 14.10
N GLY A 79 -17.38 -16.40 13.45
CA GLY A 79 -17.90 -15.09 13.83
C GLY A 79 -18.76 -15.07 15.10
N ALA A 80 -19.74 -14.18 15.18
CA ALA A 80 -20.58 -14.04 16.36
C ALA A 80 -21.26 -15.36 16.76
N SER A 81 -21.48 -15.61 18.06
CA SER A 81 -22.15 -16.85 18.54
C SER A 81 -23.57 -17.02 17.99
N SER A 82 -24.23 -15.91 17.60
CA SER A 82 -25.54 -15.89 16.94
C SER A 82 -25.47 -16.04 15.40
N ALA A 83 -24.29 -15.90 14.81
CA ALA A 83 -24.02 -16.00 13.38
C ALA A 83 -22.54 -16.35 13.15
N VAL A 84 -22.21 -17.65 13.25
CA VAL A 84 -20.83 -18.19 13.26
C VAL A 84 -20.04 -17.88 11.97
N SER A 85 -20.68 -17.36 10.93
CA SER A 85 -20.05 -16.92 9.69
C SER A 85 -19.95 -15.40 9.52
N ALA A 86 -20.55 -14.59 10.40
CA ALA A 86 -20.59 -13.13 10.27
C ALA A 86 -19.60 -12.45 11.25
N PRO A 87 -18.77 -11.49 10.79
CA PRO A 87 -17.89 -10.74 11.67
C PRO A 87 -18.63 -10.01 12.80
N SER A 88 -18.00 -9.94 13.96
CA SER A 88 -18.40 -9.06 15.06
C SER A 88 -17.51 -7.82 15.11
N ALA A 89 -17.90 -6.81 15.90
CA ALA A 89 -17.07 -5.61 16.13
C ALA A 89 -15.65 -5.96 16.65
N ALA A 90 -15.49 -7.06 17.39
CA ALA A 90 -14.20 -7.51 17.88
C ALA A 90 -13.25 -7.98 16.76
N ASN A 91 -13.78 -8.31 15.58
CA ASN A 91 -12.99 -8.76 14.44
C ASN A 91 -12.55 -7.61 13.52
N ALA A 92 -13.02 -6.39 13.76
CA ALA A 92 -12.71 -5.26 12.90
C ALA A 92 -11.21 -4.95 12.87
N ILE A 93 -10.72 -4.49 11.72
CA ILE A 93 -9.32 -4.09 11.54
C ILE A 93 -9.26 -2.62 11.17
N THR A 94 -8.41 -1.88 11.88
CA THR A 94 -8.15 -0.47 11.60
C THR A 94 -6.81 -0.32 10.88
N ILE A 95 -6.83 0.27 9.69
CA ILE A 95 -5.65 0.60 8.89
C ILE A 95 -5.22 2.03 9.24
N ASP A 96 -3.95 2.24 9.50
CA ASP A 96 -3.39 3.53 9.96
C ASP A 96 -2.39 4.18 8.97
N ARG A 97 -1.86 3.40 8.02
CA ARG A 97 -0.94 3.91 7.00
C ARG A 97 -0.85 3.00 5.78
N TYR A 98 -0.27 3.51 4.71
CA TYR A 98 0.11 2.73 3.54
C TYR A 98 1.50 3.13 3.04
N ARG A 99 2.16 2.19 2.34
CA ARG A 99 3.40 2.41 1.61
C ARG A 99 3.15 2.12 0.14
N VAL A 100 3.54 3.04 -0.74
CA VAL A 100 3.60 2.81 -2.19
C VAL A 100 5.04 2.54 -2.59
N ARG A 101 5.26 1.49 -3.37
CA ARG A 101 6.51 1.21 -4.08
C ARG A 101 6.21 0.96 -5.55
N TYR A 102 7.04 1.50 -6.44
CA TYR A 102 6.92 1.23 -7.86
C TYR A 102 7.96 0.22 -8.29
N VAL A 103 7.57 -0.69 -9.17
CA VAL A 103 8.49 -1.62 -9.82
C VAL A 103 8.18 -1.74 -11.31
N ARG A 104 9.18 -2.07 -12.12
CA ARG A 104 9.04 -2.44 -13.52
C ARG A 104 9.15 -3.94 -13.67
N ALA A 105 8.36 -4.48 -14.60
CA ALA A 105 8.38 -5.90 -14.94
C ALA A 105 9.69 -6.36 -15.60
N ASP A 106 10.46 -5.43 -16.19
CA ASP A 106 11.75 -5.71 -16.83
C ASP A 106 12.94 -5.77 -15.84
N GLY A 107 12.68 -5.65 -14.54
CA GLY A 107 13.68 -5.78 -13.48
C GLY A 107 14.49 -4.51 -13.20
N ARG A 108 14.40 -3.47 -14.05
CA ARG A 108 15.05 -2.17 -13.81
C ARG A 108 14.26 -1.38 -12.76
N ASN A 109 14.78 -1.28 -11.54
CA ASN A 109 14.00 -0.84 -10.38
C ASN A 109 14.75 0.15 -9.47
N VAL A 110 15.77 0.84 -9.99
CA VAL A 110 16.50 1.83 -9.21
C VAL A 110 15.62 3.07 -9.03
N ALA A 111 15.23 3.35 -7.78
CA ALA A 111 14.39 4.51 -7.46
C ALA A 111 15.11 5.83 -7.78
N GLY A 112 14.39 6.77 -8.39
CA GLY A 112 14.93 8.04 -8.90
C GLY A 112 15.63 7.92 -10.25
N VAL A 113 15.74 6.72 -10.83
CA VAL A 113 16.40 6.47 -12.13
C VAL A 113 15.48 5.70 -13.07
N ASP A 114 15.00 4.53 -12.66
CA ASP A 114 14.11 3.68 -13.47
C ASP A 114 12.63 3.86 -13.10
N VAL A 115 12.37 4.15 -11.82
CA VAL A 115 11.04 4.31 -11.22
C VAL A 115 11.02 5.46 -10.21
N PRO A 116 9.84 6.04 -9.89
CA PRO A 116 9.74 7.08 -8.87
C PRO A 116 10.11 6.58 -7.47
N TYR A 117 10.43 7.51 -6.57
CA TYR A 117 10.59 7.17 -5.16
C TYR A 117 9.27 6.72 -4.52
N GLY A 118 9.31 5.56 -3.88
CA GLY A 118 8.22 5.10 -3.02
C GLY A 118 8.05 5.99 -1.78
N PHE A 119 6.88 5.94 -1.15
CA PHE A 119 6.54 6.79 -0.01
C PHE A 119 5.54 6.15 0.94
N ASP A 120 5.48 6.67 2.15
CA ASP A 120 4.44 6.36 3.13
C ASP A 120 3.40 7.47 3.17
N GLY A 121 2.14 7.10 3.32
CA GLY A 121 1.03 8.03 3.54
C GLY A 121 0.22 7.64 4.77
N ALA A 122 -0.28 8.67 5.47
CA ALA A 122 -1.28 8.47 6.52
C ALA A 122 -2.60 8.00 5.90
N PHE A 123 -3.30 7.11 6.60
CA PHE A 123 -4.58 6.56 6.16
C PHE A 123 -5.38 6.13 7.38
N THR A 124 -6.70 6.25 7.35
CA THR A 124 -7.51 5.75 8.47
C THR A 124 -8.77 5.14 7.92
N LEU A 125 -8.90 3.82 8.11
CA LEU A 125 -10.08 3.07 7.70
C LEU A 125 -10.27 1.89 8.64
N THR A 126 -11.46 1.80 9.25
CA THR A 126 -11.86 0.63 10.01
C THR A 126 -12.76 -0.25 9.15
N VAL A 127 -12.34 -1.50 8.96
CA VAL A 127 -13.06 -2.51 8.17
C VAL A 127 -13.72 -3.49 9.14
N ALA A 128 -15.06 -3.39 9.27
CA ALA A 128 -15.85 -4.33 10.05
C ALA A 128 -16.39 -5.50 9.20
N GLU A 129 -16.69 -5.24 7.92
CA GLU A 129 -17.14 -6.25 6.96
C GLU A 129 -16.57 -5.94 5.58
N ARG A 130 -16.99 -4.80 4.99
CA ARG A 130 -16.47 -4.28 3.73
C ARG A 130 -16.39 -2.76 3.83
N ALA A 131 -15.30 -2.17 3.34
CA ALA A 131 -15.14 -0.71 3.36
C ALA A 131 -14.24 -0.25 2.21
N SER A 132 -14.47 0.97 1.74
CA SER A 132 -13.66 1.60 0.69
C SER A 132 -13.19 2.98 1.13
N ALA A 133 -11.99 3.37 0.72
CA ALA A 133 -11.46 4.70 0.96
C ALA A 133 -10.48 5.14 -0.14
N GLY A 134 -10.37 6.46 -0.30
CA GLY A 134 -9.41 7.09 -1.20
C GLY A 134 -8.05 7.30 -0.53
N PHE A 135 -6.99 7.30 -1.33
CA PHE A 135 -5.62 7.60 -0.92
C PHE A 135 -4.86 8.26 -2.08
N VAL A 136 -3.66 8.79 -1.82
CA VAL A 136 -2.80 9.31 -2.90
C VAL A 136 -1.99 8.15 -3.46
N LEU A 137 -2.09 7.89 -4.76
CA LEU A 137 -1.30 6.85 -5.42
C LEU A 137 -0.01 7.41 -6.03
N VAL A 138 -0.06 8.62 -6.60
CA VAL A 138 1.11 9.33 -7.14
C VAL A 138 1.10 10.75 -6.61
N ARG A 139 2.17 11.17 -5.93
CA ARG A 139 2.31 12.55 -5.44
C ARG A 139 2.65 13.49 -6.60
N ALA A 140 2.10 14.70 -6.60
CA ALA A 140 2.48 15.75 -7.54
C ALA A 140 4.00 16.03 -7.52
N GLN A 141 4.63 15.99 -6.34
CA GLN A 141 6.08 16.12 -6.20
C GLN A 141 6.87 15.09 -7.02
N ALA A 142 6.41 13.84 -7.08
CA ALA A 142 7.11 12.79 -7.84
C ALA A 142 7.17 13.11 -9.35
N LYS A 143 6.19 13.87 -9.86
CA LYS A 143 6.14 14.32 -11.27
C LYS A 143 7.19 15.38 -11.60
N ALA A 144 7.72 16.08 -10.59
CA ALA A 144 8.80 17.05 -10.72
C ALA A 144 10.20 16.46 -10.48
N GLU A 145 10.29 15.18 -10.12
CA GLU A 145 11.54 14.49 -9.82
C GLU A 145 11.91 13.49 -10.93
N ALA A 146 13.17 13.08 -10.99
CA ALA A 146 13.58 11.98 -11.85
C ALA A 146 12.91 10.66 -11.39
N PRO A 147 12.55 9.75 -12.32
CA PRO A 147 12.70 9.89 -13.78
C PRO A 147 11.53 10.63 -14.46
N LEU A 148 10.45 10.93 -13.74
CA LEU A 148 9.20 11.40 -14.34
C LEU A 148 9.33 12.78 -14.98
N ALA A 149 10.09 13.70 -14.38
CA ALA A 149 10.26 15.06 -14.90
C ALA A 149 10.73 15.09 -16.37
N ALA A 150 11.54 14.11 -16.78
CA ALA A 150 12.03 13.99 -18.16
C ALA A 150 10.93 13.62 -19.17
N LEU A 151 9.80 13.09 -18.71
CA LEU A 151 8.69 12.68 -19.58
C LEU A 151 7.80 13.86 -19.99
N GLY A 152 7.78 14.97 -19.25
CA GLY A 152 6.84 16.09 -19.44
C GLY A 152 6.96 16.88 -20.76
N GLY A 153 7.82 16.46 -21.68
CA GLY A 153 7.93 16.95 -23.06
C GLY A 153 8.26 15.85 -24.06
N SER A 154 8.07 14.58 -23.68
CA SER A 154 8.46 13.39 -24.43
C SER A 154 7.23 12.53 -24.74
N ALA A 155 7.27 11.80 -25.85
CA ALA A 155 6.27 10.78 -26.19
C ALA A 155 6.60 9.40 -25.56
N VAL A 156 7.71 9.31 -24.81
CA VAL A 156 8.09 8.10 -24.08
C VAL A 156 7.26 7.97 -22.82
N PHE A 157 6.95 6.74 -22.43
CA PHE A 157 6.27 6.41 -21.19
C PHE A 157 7.07 5.41 -20.35
N ILE A 158 6.84 5.41 -19.04
CA ILE A 158 7.37 4.43 -18.09
C ILE A 158 6.19 3.63 -17.54
N SER A 159 6.16 2.34 -17.83
CA SER A 159 5.19 1.40 -17.26
C SER A 159 5.72 0.78 -15.99
N THR A 160 4.96 0.93 -14.91
CA THR A 160 5.29 0.36 -13.59
C THR A 160 4.10 -0.38 -13.02
N ILE A 161 4.37 -1.28 -12.10
CA ILE A 161 3.42 -1.86 -11.16
C ILE A 161 3.62 -1.10 -9.85
N ALA A 162 2.59 -0.41 -9.38
CA ALA A 162 2.56 0.11 -8.03
C ALA A 162 2.16 -1.02 -7.07
N GLU A 163 3.01 -1.30 -6.09
CA GLU A 163 2.71 -2.16 -4.95
C GLU A 163 2.32 -1.28 -3.76
N ILE A 164 1.10 -1.45 -3.26
CA ILE A 164 0.57 -0.68 -2.14
C ILE A 164 0.40 -1.62 -0.96
N THR A 165 1.22 -1.45 0.05
CA THR A 165 1.09 -2.20 1.31
C THR A 165 0.36 -1.33 2.32
N PHE A 166 -0.79 -1.80 2.79
CA PHE A 166 -1.57 -1.20 3.86
C PHE A 166 -1.17 -1.84 5.19
N PHE A 167 -0.99 -1.02 6.22
CA PHE A 167 -0.62 -1.44 7.56
C PHE A 167 -1.66 -0.96 8.56
N GLY A 168 -1.95 -1.82 9.54
CA GLY A 168 -2.97 -1.58 10.54
C GLY A 168 -2.84 -2.50 11.72
N HIS A 169 -3.92 -2.58 12.49
CA HIS A 169 -4.06 -3.45 13.63
C HIS A 169 -5.50 -3.92 13.83
N ASP A 170 -5.68 -5.10 14.43
CA ASP A 170 -6.99 -5.56 14.91
C ASP A 170 -7.41 -4.85 16.21
N GLN A 171 -8.63 -5.09 16.69
CA GLN A 171 -9.13 -4.48 17.94
C GLN A 171 -8.35 -4.89 19.20
N THR A 172 -7.46 -5.87 19.11
CA THR A 172 -6.59 -6.32 20.21
C THR A 172 -5.16 -5.78 20.09
N GLY A 173 -4.90 -4.92 19.10
CA GLY A 173 -3.60 -4.30 18.85
C GLY A 173 -2.60 -5.20 18.11
N ARG A 174 -3.03 -6.31 17.49
CA ARG A 174 -2.13 -7.13 16.67
C ARG A 174 -1.98 -6.52 15.29
N ALA A 175 -0.74 -6.44 14.81
CA ALA A 175 -0.43 -5.87 13.51
C ALA A 175 -1.04 -6.68 12.36
N VAL A 176 -1.57 -5.97 11.37
CA VAL A 176 -2.10 -6.50 10.12
C VAL A 176 -1.44 -5.78 8.96
N SER A 177 -1.12 -6.51 7.90
CA SER A 177 -0.67 -5.92 6.65
C SER A 177 -1.23 -6.67 5.46
N VAL A 178 -1.61 -5.95 4.40
CA VAL A 178 -2.05 -6.54 3.14
C VAL A 178 -1.49 -5.71 1.98
N THR A 179 -1.11 -6.35 0.89
CA THR A 179 -0.56 -5.67 -0.30
C THR A 179 -1.49 -5.87 -1.49
N GLY A 180 -1.87 -4.77 -2.13
CA GLY A 180 -2.49 -4.78 -3.44
C GLY A 180 -1.55 -4.23 -4.52
N ARG A 181 -1.92 -4.41 -5.78
CA ARG A 181 -1.13 -3.97 -6.94
C ARG A 181 -2.02 -3.33 -7.99
N ILE A 182 -1.47 -2.36 -8.71
CA ILE A 182 -2.11 -1.73 -9.86
C ILE A 182 -1.07 -1.27 -10.87
N ASP A 183 -1.38 -1.36 -12.16
CA ASP A 183 -0.51 -0.83 -13.22
C ASP A 183 -0.61 0.70 -13.28
N VAL A 184 0.56 1.35 -13.39
CA VAL A 184 0.69 2.80 -13.54
C VAL A 184 1.61 3.09 -14.72
N HIS A 185 1.06 3.79 -15.71
CA HIS A 185 1.76 4.24 -16.90
C HIS A 185 1.98 5.75 -16.81
N PHE A 186 3.23 6.14 -16.54
CA PHE A 186 3.64 7.53 -16.50
C PHE A 186 3.99 8.02 -17.90
N GLY A 187 3.46 9.17 -18.31
CA GLY A 187 3.76 9.78 -19.59
C GLY A 187 3.26 11.22 -19.66
N ASN A 188 3.48 11.88 -20.80
CA ASN A 188 2.85 13.16 -21.12
C ASN A 188 1.60 12.85 -21.96
N TRP A 189 0.51 12.53 -21.27
CA TRP A 189 -0.73 12.10 -21.92
C TRP A 189 -1.46 13.29 -22.52
N ALA A 190 -2.43 13.03 -23.40
CA ALA A 190 -3.25 14.10 -23.95
C ALA A 190 -4.09 14.76 -22.84
N ASP A 191 -3.93 16.07 -22.73
CA ASP A 191 -4.69 16.92 -21.80
C ASP A 191 -6.20 16.86 -22.09
N PRO A 192 -7.05 16.88 -21.05
CA PRO A 192 -8.47 17.11 -21.21
C PRO A 192 -8.73 18.43 -21.95
N LYS A 193 -9.76 18.46 -22.78
CA LYS A 193 -10.25 19.69 -23.42
C LYS A 193 -11.15 20.49 -22.49
#